data_AF-A0A940SSH7-F1
#
_entry.id   AF-A0A940SSH7-F1
#
_cell.length_a   1.000
_cell.length_b   1.000
_cell.length_c   1.000
_cell.angle_alpha   90.00
_cell.angle_beta   90.00
_cell.angle_gamma   90.00
#
_symmetry.space_group_name_H-M   'P 1'
#
loop_
_entity.id
_entity.type
_entity.pdbx_description
1 polymer ?
#
loop_
_entity_poly.entity_id
_entity_poly.type
_entity_poly.pdbx_seq_one_letter_code
_entity_poly.pdbx_strand_id
1 'polypeptide(L)'
;MVDCDVVKDLLPLYTEQMVSPHTEALVSAHLQSCPVCAALHRSMTEPEPAVQFSTDSAQQFAAYEKKQKRKASRKATGITMSVCIALGAAAIWFLR
;
A
#
# COMPACT_ATOMS: atom_id res chain seq x y z
N MET A 1 25.39 30.54 -20.35
CA MET A 1 24.85 29.82 -19.19
C MET A 1 23.57 29.13 -19.64
N VAL A 2 23.40 27.85 -19.36
CA VAL A 2 22.18 27.12 -19.73
C VAL A 2 21.07 27.46 -18.75
N ASP A 3 19.85 27.56 -19.25
CA ASP A 3 18.65 27.86 -18.48
C ASP A 3 18.45 26.82 -17.37
N CYS A 4 18.08 27.29 -16.18
CA CYS A 4 17.78 26.42 -15.06
C CYS A 4 16.61 25.49 -15.37
N ASP A 5 15.61 25.94 -16.11
CA ASP A 5 14.42 25.14 -16.39
C ASP A 5 14.75 23.95 -17.30
N VAL A 6 15.60 24.15 -18.31
CA VAL A 6 16.14 23.06 -19.14
C VAL A 6 16.93 22.06 -18.29
N VAL A 7 17.73 22.54 -17.33
CA VAL A 7 18.51 21.65 -16.45
C VAL A 7 17.61 20.86 -15.50
N LYS A 8 16.53 21.46 -14.99
CA LYS A 8 15.54 20.76 -14.16
C LYS A 8 14.83 19.65 -14.94
N ASP A 9 14.46 19.90 -16.18
CA ASP A 9 13.79 18.91 -17.03
C ASP A 9 14.70 17.72 -17.37
N LEU A 10 16.01 17.98 -17.50
CA LEU A 10 17.02 16.94 -17.77
C LEU A 10 17.51 16.22 -16.51
N LEU A 11 17.27 16.77 -15.32
CA LEU A 11 17.78 16.26 -14.05
C LEU A 11 17.38 14.81 -13.76
N PRO A 12 16.11 14.39 -13.99
CA PRO A 12 15.70 13.00 -13.81
C PRO A 12 16.51 12.04 -14.69
N LEU A 13 16.69 12.39 -15.97
CA LEU A 13 17.47 11.59 -16.91
C LEU A 13 18.96 11.56 -16.54
N TYR A 14 19.47 12.68 -15.99
CA TYR A 14 20.85 12.77 -15.50
C TYR A 14 21.07 11.86 -14.29
N THR A 15 20.15 11.85 -13.31
CA THR A 15 20.24 10.97 -12.13
C THR A 15 20.23 9.48 -12.51
N GLU A 16 19.50 9.13 -13.58
CA GLU A 16 19.41 7.76 -14.09
C GLU A 16 20.52 7.42 -15.11
N GLN A 17 21.48 8.32 -15.34
CA GLN A 17 22.58 8.16 -16.30
C GLN A 17 22.12 7.86 -17.74
N MET A 18 20.95 8.38 -18.13
CA MET A 18 20.33 8.19 -19.45
C MET A 18 20.52 9.39 -20.39
N VAL A 19 21.51 10.24 -20.12
CA VAL A 19 21.85 11.41 -20.95
C VAL A 19 23.09 11.15 -21.79
N SER A 20 23.21 11.86 -22.93
CA SER A 20 24.43 11.80 -23.75
C SER A 20 25.61 12.48 -23.04
N PRO A 21 26.88 12.12 -23.33
CA PRO A 21 28.05 12.70 -22.67
C PRO A 21 28.15 14.23 -22.80
N HIS A 22 27.67 14.78 -23.92
CA HIS A 22 27.61 16.23 -24.13
C HIS A 22 26.66 16.90 -23.13
N THR A 23 25.49 16.29 -22.91
CA THR A 23 24.47 16.79 -21.99
C THR A 23 24.93 16.63 -20.54
N GLU A 24 25.61 15.53 -20.23
CA GLU A 24 26.18 15.26 -18.90
C GLU A 24 27.20 16.33 -18.48
N ALA A 25 28.13 16.70 -19.37
CA ALA A 25 29.11 17.75 -19.12
C ALA A 25 28.45 19.12 -18.90
N LEU A 26 27.37 19.39 -19.62
CA LEU A 26 26.63 20.64 -19.55
C LEU A 26 25.86 20.75 -18.21
N VAL A 27 25.14 19.70 -17.82
CA VAL A 27 24.38 19.64 -16.57
C VAL A 27 25.32 19.69 -15.37
N SER A 28 26.42 18.93 -15.38
CA SER A 28 27.40 18.93 -14.29
C SER A 28 28.06 20.31 -14.09
N ALA A 29 28.42 21.02 -15.16
CA ALA A 29 28.93 22.39 -15.07
C ALA A 29 27.89 23.37 -14.50
N HIS A 30 26.61 23.20 -14.84
CA HIS A 30 25.53 24.01 -14.27
C HIS A 30 25.33 23.71 -12.77
N LEU A 31 25.36 22.44 -12.35
CA LEU A 31 25.21 22.06 -10.94
C LEU A 31 26.34 22.60 -10.06
N GLN A 32 27.55 22.80 -10.62
CA GLN A 32 28.66 23.42 -9.91
C GLN A 32 28.48 24.94 -9.71
N SER A 33 27.75 25.61 -10.61
CA SER A 33 27.58 27.06 -10.60
C SER A 33 26.23 27.52 -10.05
N CYS A 34 25.21 26.65 -10.02
CA CYS A 34 23.86 26.95 -9.59
C CYS A 34 23.47 26.15 -8.34
N PRO A 35 23.42 26.79 -7.15
CA PRO A 35 23.09 26.09 -5.90
C PRO A 35 21.64 25.59 -5.85
N VAL A 36 20.73 26.25 -6.59
CA VAL A 36 19.31 25.85 -6.64
C VAL A 36 19.15 24.50 -7.32
N CYS A 37 19.77 24.32 -8.50
CA CYS A 37 19.73 23.05 -9.23
C CYS A 37 20.50 21.95 -8.48
N ALA A 38 21.60 22.29 -7.81
CA ALA A 38 22.35 21.34 -6.97
C ALA A 38 21.53 20.81 -5.78
N ALA A 39 20.76 21.68 -5.12
CA ALA A 39 19.86 21.28 -4.05
C ALA A 39 18.74 20.35 -4.57
N LEU A 40 18.17 20.67 -5.73
CA LEU A 40 17.16 19.82 -6.37
C LEU A 40 17.71 18.42 -6.69
N HIS A 41 18.91 18.35 -7.29
CA HIS A 41 19.56 17.07 -7.59
C HIS A 41 19.76 16.22 -6.33
N ARG A 42 20.16 16.84 -5.21
CA ARG A 42 20.32 16.13 -3.93
C ARG A 42 18.99 15.58 -3.41
N SER A 43 17.91 16.36 -3.47
CA SER A 43 16.59 15.89 -3.02
C SER A 43 16.06 14.70 -3.83
N MET A 44 16.47 14.56 -5.10
CA MET A 44 16.11 13.42 -5.95
C MET A 44 17.01 12.19 -5.71
N THR A 45 18.25 12.40 -5.27
CA THR A 45 19.21 11.32 -4.99
C THR A 45 19.05 10.77 -3.57
N GLU A 46 18.43 11.54 -2.67
CA GLU A 46 18.17 11.11 -1.30
C GLU A 46 17.25 9.88 -1.33
N PRO A 47 17.66 8.74 -0.72
CA PRO A 47 16.84 7.54 -0.71
C PRO A 47 15.53 7.85 -0.01
N GLU A 48 14.42 7.76 -0.73
CA GLU A 48 13.10 7.89 -0.12
C GLU A 48 13.01 6.91 1.06
N PRO A 49 12.45 7.35 2.20
CA PRO A 49 12.30 6.48 3.35
C PRO A 49 11.56 5.23 2.90
N ALA A 50 12.20 4.07 3.07
CA ALA A 50 11.66 2.80 2.65
C ALA A 50 10.22 2.69 3.15
N VAL A 51 9.26 2.67 2.22
CA VAL A 51 7.84 2.52 2.53
C VAL A 51 7.71 1.20 3.27
N GLN A 52 7.56 1.27 4.59
CA GLN A 52 7.31 0.10 5.41
C GLN A 52 5.90 -0.36 5.10
N PHE A 53 5.76 -1.33 4.21
CA PHE A 53 4.54 -2.10 4.07
C PHE A 53 4.33 -2.86 5.39
N SER A 54 3.67 -2.20 6.34
CA SER A 54 3.35 -2.79 7.63
C SER A 54 2.44 -3.99 7.40
N THR A 55 2.85 -5.16 7.86
CA THR A 55 2.06 -6.40 7.84
C THR A 55 0.79 -6.32 8.70
N ASP A 56 0.63 -5.24 9.47
CA ASP A 56 -0.55 -4.93 10.29
C ASP A 56 -1.85 -4.97 9.49
N SER A 57 -1.85 -4.45 8.26
CA SER A 57 -3.03 -4.43 7.41
C SER A 57 -3.51 -5.85 7.09
N ALA A 58 -2.60 -6.78 6.74
CA ALA A 58 -2.94 -8.18 6.49
C ALA A 58 -3.49 -8.90 7.74
N GLN A 59 -2.93 -8.61 8.93
CA GLN A 59 -3.40 -9.21 10.19
C GLN A 59 -4.81 -8.73 10.58
N GLN A 60 -5.10 -7.44 10.35
CA GLN A 60 -6.42 -6.86 10.62
C GLN A 60 -7.53 -7.49 9.78
N PHE A 61 -7.29 -7.72 8.47
CA PHE A 61 -8.24 -8.40 7.60
C PHE A 61 -8.51 -9.85 8.06
N ALA A 62 -7.46 -10.61 8.40
CA ALA A 62 -7.62 -11.97 8.88
C ALA A 62 -8.41 -12.06 10.21
N ALA A 63 -8.20 -11.12 11.13
CA ALA A 63 -8.95 -11.05 12.38
C ALA A 63 -10.43 -10.67 12.14
N TYR A 64 -10.70 -9.78 11.18
CA TYR A 64 -12.05 -9.38 10.79
C TYR A 64 -12.84 -10.55 10.18
N GLU A 65 -12.25 -11.28 9.24
CA GLU A 65 -12.90 -12.46 8.62
C GLU A 65 -13.29 -13.51 9.66
N LYS A 66 -12.38 -13.83 10.59
CA LYS A 66 -12.65 -14.79 11.67
C LYS A 66 -13.83 -14.36 12.54
N LYS A 67 -13.93 -13.07 12.88
CA LYS A 67 -15.06 -12.52 13.65
C LYS A 67 -16.38 -12.63 12.86
N GLN A 68 -16.36 -12.35 11.56
CA GLN A 68 -17.56 -12.42 10.72
C GLN A 68 -18.06 -13.86 10.58
N LYS A 69 -17.16 -14.82 10.29
CA LYS A 69 -17.51 -16.25 10.21
C LYS A 69 -18.06 -16.80 11.52
N ARG A 70 -17.50 -16.39 12.68
CA ARG A 70 -17.98 -16.81 14.01
C ARG A 70 -19.36 -16.25 14.35
N LYS A 71 -19.69 -15.03 13.91
CA LYS A 71 -21.04 -14.47 14.07
C LYS A 71 -22.06 -15.21 13.18
N ALA A 72 -21.69 -15.51 11.94
CA ALA A 72 -22.54 -16.26 11.02
C ALA A 72 -22.82 -17.69 11.55
N SER A 73 -21.80 -18.41 12.02
CA SER A 73 -21.97 -19.77 12.56
C SER A 73 -22.86 -19.80 13.80
N ARG A 74 -22.68 -18.86 14.74
CA ARG A 74 -23.54 -18.75 15.94
C ARG A 74 -25.02 -18.54 15.60
N LYS A 75 -25.32 -17.74 14.57
CA LYS A 75 -26.70 -17.55 14.11
C LYS A 75 -27.28 -18.84 13.53
N ALA A 76 -26.52 -19.54 12.68
CA ALA A 76 -26.95 -20.79 12.08
C ALA A 76 -27.22 -21.87 13.15
N THR A 77 -26.31 -22.05 14.11
CA THR A 77 -26.49 -23.02 15.21
C THR A 77 -27.72 -22.72 16.06
N GLY A 78 -28.00 -21.44 16.35
CA GLY A 78 -29.19 -21.05 17.11
C GLY A 78 -30.49 -21.44 16.40
N ILE A 79 -30.57 -21.20 15.09
CA ILE A 79 -31.75 -21.56 14.28
C ILE A 79 -31.94 -23.07 14.25
N THR A 80 -30.89 -23.84 13.95
CA THR A 80 -30.99 -25.32 13.89
C THR A 80 -31.42 -25.91 15.25
N MET A 81 -30.85 -25.43 16.35
CA MET A 81 -31.22 -25.89 17.69
C MET A 81 -32.70 -25.65 18.00
N SER A 82 -33.23 -24.47 17.66
CA SER A 82 -34.64 -24.14 17.89
C SER A 82 -35.60 -25.06 17.10
N VAL A 83 -35.27 -25.37 15.86
CA VAL A 83 -36.07 -26.26 14.99
C VAL A 83 -36.06 -27.70 15.54
N CYS A 84 -34.89 -28.22 15.95
CA CYS A 84 -34.79 -29.56 16.54
C CYS A 84 -35.63 -29.69 17.82
N ILE A 85 -35.62 -28.68 18.69
CA ILE A 85 -36.42 -28.67 19.93
C ILE A 85 -37.91 -28.68 19.61
N ALA A 86 -38.37 -27.85 18.66
CA ALA A 86 -39.78 -27.79 18.26
C ALA A 86 -40.28 -29.12 17.68
N LEU A 87 -39.48 -29.75 16.80
CA LEU A 87 -39.83 -31.05 16.22
C LEU A 87 -39.86 -32.18 17.26
N GLY A 88 -38.90 -32.19 18.20
CA GLY A 88 -38.88 -33.16 19.29
C GLY A 88 -40.10 -33.02 20.21
N ALA A 89 -40.46 -31.79 20.59
CA ALA A 89 -41.64 -31.53 21.41
C ALA A 89 -42.94 -31.96 20.70
N ALA A 90 -43.07 -31.69 19.40
CA ALA A 90 -44.22 -32.11 18.60
C ALA A 90 -44.34 -33.65 18.54
N ALA A 91 -43.23 -34.37 18.30
CA ALA A 91 -43.22 -35.82 18.27
C ALA A 91 -43.64 -36.44 19.61
N ILE A 92 -43.15 -35.88 20.73
CA ILE A 92 -43.54 -36.34 22.09
C ILE A 92 -45.04 -36.12 22.33
N TRP A 93 -45.60 -35.01 21.85
CA TRP A 93 -47.03 -34.71 21.98
C TRP A 93 -47.90 -35.67 21.15
N PHE A 94 -47.45 -36.05 19.95
CA PHE A 94 -48.16 -37.01 19.09
C PHE A 94 -48.13 -38.46 19.60
N LEU A 95 -47.16 -38.82 20.45
CA LEU A 95 -46.99 -40.18 21.00
C LEU A 95 -47.72 -40.39 22.35
N ARG A 96 -48.45 -39.39 22.85
CA ARG A 96 -49.12 -39.40 24.15
C ARG A 96 -50.63 -39.29 24.02
#